data_AF-A0A2T3YYN3-F1
#
_entry.id   AF-A0A2T3YYN3-F1
#
_cell.length_a   1.000
_cell.length_b   1.000
_cell.length_c   1.000
_cell.angle_alpha   90.00
_cell.angle_beta   90.00
_cell.angle_gamma   90.00
#
_symmetry.space_group_name_H-M   'P 1'
#
loop_
_entity.id
_entity.type
_entity.pdbx_description
1 polymer ?
#
loop_
_entity_poly.entity_id
_entity_poly.type
_entity_poly.pdbx_seq_one_letter_code
_entity_poly.pdbx_strand_id
1 'polypeptide(L)'
;MKFTLALATFVAAVYGQTVGDIPSCAIPCLDAAITKDTNCATTDYACACKSFNAIETDATACVVAACGADVAINQVLPAVQALCAAQ
;
A
#
# COMPACT_ATOMS: atom_id res chain seq x y z
N MET A 1 7.93 -15.28 44.13
CA MET A 1 6.94 -15.17 43.04
C MET A 1 7.74 -15.12 41.73
N LYS A 2 7.41 -15.98 40.75
CA LYS A 2 8.14 -16.07 39.48
C LYS A 2 7.51 -15.07 38.52
N PHE A 3 8.16 -13.94 38.28
CA PHE A 3 7.71 -12.96 37.30
C PHE A 3 8.13 -13.43 35.91
N THR A 4 7.25 -14.19 35.26
CA THR A 4 7.35 -14.54 33.85
C THR A 4 7.29 -13.25 33.03
N LEU A 5 8.45 -12.79 32.55
CA LEU A 5 8.50 -11.75 31.52
C LEU A 5 8.03 -12.37 30.19
N ALA A 6 6.78 -12.10 29.83
CA ALA A 6 6.33 -12.29 28.45
C ALA A 6 6.93 -11.15 27.61
N LEU A 7 7.92 -11.48 26.78
CA LEU A 7 8.45 -10.59 25.75
C LEU A 7 7.38 -10.42 24.67
N ALA A 8 6.55 -9.39 24.79
CA ALA A 8 5.72 -8.92 23.69
C ALA A 8 6.65 -8.23 22.67
N THR A 9 7.03 -8.94 21.61
CA THR A 9 7.70 -8.33 20.46
C THR A 9 6.67 -7.48 19.72
N PHE A 10 6.53 -6.21 20.13
CA PHE A 10 5.88 -5.20 19.32
C PHE A 10 6.74 -4.96 18.08
N VAL A 11 6.44 -5.65 16.98
CA VAL A 11 6.71 -5.09 15.65
C VAL A 11 5.75 -3.93 15.50
N ALA A 12 6.17 -2.76 15.98
CA ALA A 12 5.50 -1.51 15.68
C ALA A 12 5.64 -1.29 14.18
N ALA A 13 4.62 -1.71 13.44
CA ALA A 13 4.62 -1.52 12.03
C ALA A 13 4.45 -0.03 11.70
N VAL A 14 5.51 0.58 11.20
CA VAL A 14 5.54 1.96 10.72
C VAL A 14 4.89 2.01 9.33
N TYR A 15 3.65 1.53 9.22
CA TYR A 15 2.93 1.51 7.94
C TYR A 15 2.32 2.87 7.58
N GLY A 16 2.09 3.73 8.57
CA GLY A 16 1.36 4.98 8.38
C GLY A 16 2.16 6.15 7.79
N GLN A 17 3.49 6.09 7.79
CA GLN A 17 4.31 7.24 7.37
C GLN A 17 4.37 7.42 5.85
N THR A 18 4.22 6.35 5.07
CA THR A 18 4.39 6.37 3.61
C THR A 18 3.07 6.36 2.83
N VAL A 19 1.97 5.90 3.44
CA VAL A 19 0.63 5.92 2.80
C VAL A 19 0.12 7.35 2.60
N GLY A 20 0.49 8.27 3.50
CA GLY A 20 0.08 9.67 3.44
C GLY A 20 0.61 10.44 2.23
N ASP A 21 1.67 9.94 1.58
CA ASP A 21 2.25 10.53 0.38
C ASP A 21 1.52 10.11 -0.91
N ILE A 22 0.59 9.14 -0.82
CA ILE A 22 -0.19 8.69 -1.97
C ILE A 22 -1.33 9.68 -2.22
N PRO A 23 -1.44 10.26 -3.44
CA PRO A 23 -2.55 11.12 -3.80
C PRO A 23 -3.92 10.47 -3.56
N SER A 24 -4.84 11.20 -2.92
CA SER A 24 -6.17 10.68 -2.55
C SER A 24 -7.01 10.21 -3.74
N CYS A 25 -6.77 10.75 -4.93
CA CYS A 25 -7.39 10.31 -6.18
C CYS A 25 -7.04 8.86 -6.56
N ALA A 26 -5.93 8.31 -6.07
CA ALA A 26 -5.46 6.97 -6.39
C ALA A 26 -5.95 5.91 -5.40
N ILE A 27 -6.26 6.31 -4.15
CA ILE A 27 -6.68 5.39 -3.08
C ILE A 27 -7.82 4.45 -3.50
N PRO A 28 -8.96 4.91 -4.07
CA PRO A 28 -10.03 4.00 -4.45
C PRO A 28 -9.63 3.02 -5.57
N CYS A 29 -8.71 3.42 -6.45
CA CYS A 29 -8.19 2.56 -7.51
C CYS A 29 -7.28 1.45 -6.94
N LEU A 30 -6.41 1.82 -5.99
CA LEU A 30 -5.52 0.88 -5.31
C LEU A 30 -6.32 -0.10 -4.47
N ASP A 31 -7.30 0.36 -3.68
CA ASP A 31 -8.16 -0.49 -2.86
C ASP A 31 -8.94 -1.50 -3.71
N ALA A 32 -9.46 -1.06 -4.86
CA ALA A 32 -10.15 -1.93 -5.80
C ALA A 32 -9.22 -3.00 -6.39
N ALA A 33 -8.01 -2.60 -6.80
CA ALA A 33 -7.02 -3.54 -7.34
C ALA A 33 -6.52 -4.53 -6.27
N ILE A 34 -6.26 -4.08 -5.04
CA ILE A 34 -5.90 -4.95 -3.91
C ILE A 34 -6.98 -5.99 -3.67
N THR A 35 -8.25 -5.57 -3.64
CA THR A 35 -9.39 -6.46 -3.40
C THR A 35 -9.61 -7.45 -4.55
N LYS A 36 -9.26 -7.04 -5.78
CA LYS A 36 -9.44 -7.86 -6.99
C LYS A 36 -8.32 -8.89 -7.16
N ASP A 37 -7.08 -8.48 -6.95
CA ASP A 37 -5.89 -9.27 -7.31
C ASP A 37 -5.28 -10.00 -6.12
N THR A 38 -5.78 -9.76 -4.91
CA THR A 38 -5.26 -10.36 -3.68
C THR A 38 -6.38 -10.71 -2.69
N ASN A 39 -6.02 -11.48 -1.68
CA ASN A 39 -6.86 -11.71 -0.51
C ASN A 39 -6.45 -10.83 0.69
N CYS A 40 -5.63 -9.80 0.45
CA CYS A 40 -5.14 -8.91 1.48
C CYS A 40 -6.22 -7.92 1.89
N ALA A 41 -6.20 -7.47 3.15
CA ALA A 41 -6.97 -6.28 3.51
C ALA A 41 -6.41 -5.06 2.77
N THR A 42 -7.25 -4.08 2.43
CA THR A 42 -6.81 -2.85 1.75
C THR A 42 -5.80 -2.02 2.56
N THR A 43 -5.76 -2.25 3.87
CA THR A 43 -4.77 -1.65 4.79
C THR A 43 -3.58 -2.56 5.09
N ASP A 44 -3.57 -3.80 4.60
CA ASP A 44 -2.44 -4.73 4.76
C ASP A 44 -1.48 -4.57 3.58
N TYR A 45 -0.73 -3.47 3.60
CA TYR A 45 0.20 -3.12 2.55
C TYR A 45 1.35 -4.12 2.43
N ALA A 46 1.81 -4.72 3.53
CA ALA A 46 2.84 -5.76 3.48
C ALA A 46 2.36 -7.02 2.74
N CYS A 47 1.08 -7.37 2.86
CA CYS A 47 0.47 -8.41 2.04
C CYS A 47 0.30 -7.94 0.58
N ALA A 48 -0.32 -6.78 0.37
CA ALA A 48 -0.64 -6.26 -0.96
C ALA A 48 0.62 -6.09 -1.83
N CYS A 49 1.70 -5.55 -1.27
CA CYS A 49 2.96 -5.30 -1.98
C CYS A 49 3.64 -6.57 -2.49
N LYS A 50 3.30 -7.77 -1.99
CA LYS A 50 3.76 -9.04 -2.58
C LYS A 50 3.21 -9.27 -3.99
N SER A 51 2.05 -8.68 -4.28
CA SER A 51 1.39 -8.71 -5.58
C SER A 51 1.42 -7.35 -6.27
N PHE A 52 2.40 -6.49 -5.92
CA PHE A 52 2.48 -5.10 -6.41
C PHE A 52 2.35 -4.99 -7.93
N ASN A 53 3.02 -5.85 -8.71
CA ASN A 53 2.98 -5.77 -10.17
C ASN A 53 1.58 -6.02 -10.76
N ALA A 54 0.79 -6.93 -10.15
CA ALA A 54 -0.59 -7.17 -10.55
C ALA A 54 -1.47 -5.96 -10.21
N ILE A 55 -1.36 -5.48 -8.97
CA ILE A 55 -2.10 -4.30 -8.48
C ILE A 55 -1.78 -3.06 -9.33
N GLU A 56 -0.50 -2.83 -9.63
CA GLU A 56 -0.03 -1.71 -10.45
C GLU A 56 -0.66 -1.78 -11.85
N THR A 57 -0.59 -2.94 -12.49
CA THR A 57 -1.13 -3.16 -13.84
C THR A 57 -2.64 -2.86 -13.88
N ASP A 58 -3.39 -3.39 -12.91
CA ASP A 58 -4.84 -3.24 -12.84
C ASP A 58 -5.28 -1.84 -12.39
N ALA A 59 -4.56 -1.22 -11.47
CA ALA A 59 -4.86 0.12 -10.99
C ALA A 59 -4.46 1.20 -12.00
N THR A 60 -3.46 0.98 -12.87
CA THR A 60 -2.90 2.02 -13.77
C THR A 60 -3.96 2.76 -14.56
N ALA A 61 -4.87 2.05 -15.23
CA ALA A 61 -5.91 2.68 -16.05
C ALA A 61 -6.86 3.55 -15.19
N CYS A 62 -7.23 3.07 -14.00
CA CYS A 62 -8.06 3.81 -13.05
C CYS A 62 -7.34 5.05 -12.51
N VAL A 63 -6.08 4.91 -12.09
CA VAL A 63 -5.26 6.00 -11.55
C VAL A 63 -5.04 7.09 -12.61
N VAL A 64 -4.72 6.71 -13.85
CA VAL A 64 -4.57 7.69 -14.94
C VAL A 64 -5.88 8.44 -15.20
N ALA A 65 -7.03 7.76 -15.15
CA ALA A 65 -8.33 8.40 -15.34
C ALA A 65 -8.73 9.32 -14.18
N ALA A 66 -8.42 8.95 -12.93
CA ALA A 66 -8.82 9.68 -11.73
C ALA A 66 -7.85 10.81 -11.35
N CYS A 67 -6.55 10.59 -11.51
CA CYS A 67 -5.48 11.50 -11.11
C CYS A 67 -4.85 12.26 -12.28
N GLY A 68 -5.01 11.76 -13.51
CA GLY A 68 -4.24 12.21 -14.67
C GLY A 68 -2.88 11.50 -14.78
N ALA A 69 -2.37 11.39 -16.01
CA ALA A 69 -1.14 10.65 -16.30
C ALA A 69 0.10 11.23 -15.59
N ASP A 70 0.19 12.56 -15.47
CA ASP A 70 1.33 13.22 -14.81
C ASP A 70 1.39 12.86 -13.32
N VAL A 71 0.27 12.98 -12.61
CA VAL A 71 0.17 12.62 -11.18
C VAL A 71 0.38 11.12 -10.99
N ALA A 72 -0.17 10.28 -11.88
CA ALA A 72 0.00 8.84 -11.82
C ALA A 72 1.49 8.43 -11.87
N ILE A 73 2.24 8.99 -12.81
CA ILE A 73 3.65 8.62 -13.05
C ILE A 73 4.59 9.30 -12.05
N ASN A 74 4.38 10.58 -11.75
CA ASN A 74 5.34 11.38 -10.98
C ASN A 74 5.05 11.41 -9.48
N GLN A 75 3.85 11.02 -9.04
CA GLN A 75 3.47 11.06 -7.63
C GLN A 75 2.98 9.70 -7.13
N VAL A 76 1.95 9.12 -7.77
CA VAL A 76 1.32 7.89 -7.27
C VAL A 76 2.29 6.71 -7.35
N LEU A 77 2.84 6.44 -8.53
CA LEU A 77 3.76 5.31 -8.74
C LEU A 77 4.98 5.35 -7.79
N PRO A 78 5.75 6.45 -7.67
CA PRO A 78 6.87 6.49 -6.74
C PRO A 78 6.44 6.42 -5.27
N ALA A 79 5.29 7.00 -4.89
CA ALA A 79 4.78 6.90 -3.54
C ALA A 79 4.41 5.45 -3.16
N VAL A 80 3.75 4.71 -4.04
CA VAL A 80 3.41 3.29 -3.79
C VAL A 80 4.65 2.40 -3.82
N GLN A 81 5.63 2.68 -4.70
CA GLN A 81 6.91 1.97 -4.68
C GLN A 81 7.68 2.19 -3.37
N ALA A 82 7.72 3.44 -2.88
CA ALA A 82 8.32 3.77 -1.59
C ALA A 82 7.57 3.10 -0.42
N LEU A 83 6.24 3.09 -0.47
CA LEU A 83 5.40 2.36 0.48
C LEU A 83 5.80 0.89 0.50
N CYS A 84 5.86 0.22 -0.65
CA CYS A 84 6.18 -1.20 -0.75
C CYS A 84 7.63 -1.54 -0.38
N ALA A 85 8.58 -0.64 -0.64
CA ALA A 85 9.97 -0.81 -0.22
C ALA A 85 10.14 -0.72 1.32
N ALA A 86 9.17 -0.13 2.03
CA ALA A 86 9.16 -0.01 3.48
C ALA A 86 8.43 -1.17 4.20
N GLN A 87 7.90 -2.15 3.45
CA GLN A 87 7.14 -3.29 4.00
C GLN A 87 7.97 -4.55 4.22
#